data_AF-A0A7C4GN08-F1
#
_entry.id   AF-A0A7C4GN08-F1
#
_cell.length_a   1.000
_cell.length_b   1.000
_cell.length_c   1.000
_cell.angle_alpha   90.00
_cell.angle_beta   90.00
_cell.angle_gamma   90.00
#
_symmetry.space_group_name_H-M   'P 1'
#
loop_
_entity.id
_entity.type
_entity.pdbx_description
1 polymer ?
#
loop_
_entity_poly.entity_id
_entity_poly.type
_entity_poly.pdbx_seq_one_letter_code
_entity_poly.pdbx_strand_id
1 'polypeptide(L)'
;MSYKDLLGEPDLCRGGRALSIIFCCNKKNCPILKHTLNMLNLTYDDYLALKKPFKKEVYVNSKKIDLAFSRSLETTDDIKNEVLKKLGWSVTDYLIYKNEIRKALEKRVDPNLLNKRVIGTFSAVLVDGETKQVYNATALGSIDLKFMILKEVSPQLLSKQEADEEGREVFVGIRMPKRLLEEMDRLVTRGVFPSRSDIARQGITLFLRLNRIMKKLTKEGISLPF
;
A
#
# COMPACT_ATOMS: atom_id res chain seq x y z
N MET A 1 -4.47 -21.07 -7.72
CA MET A 1 -4.98 -19.70 -7.94
C MET A 1 -5.51 -19.57 -9.37
N SER A 2 -6.56 -18.79 -9.57
CA SER A 2 -7.20 -18.51 -10.89
C SER A 2 -6.64 -17.24 -11.51
N TYR A 3 -6.78 -17.06 -12.83
CA TYR A 3 -6.41 -15.79 -13.49
C TYR A 3 -7.21 -14.61 -12.93
N LYS A 4 -8.40 -14.86 -12.38
CA LYS A 4 -9.26 -13.86 -11.72
C LYS A 4 -8.59 -13.21 -10.52
N ASP A 5 -7.65 -13.90 -9.85
CA ASP A 5 -6.91 -13.36 -8.70
C ASP A 5 -5.92 -12.25 -9.10
N LEU A 6 -5.76 -11.98 -10.40
CA LEU A 6 -4.99 -10.87 -10.94
C LEU A 6 -5.83 -9.62 -11.20
N LEU A 7 -7.16 -9.70 -11.12
CA LEU A 7 -8.03 -8.52 -11.19
C LEU A 7 -7.81 -7.65 -9.96
N GLY A 8 -7.63 -6.33 -10.13
CA GLY A 8 -7.34 -5.43 -9.04
C GLY A 8 -5.90 -5.50 -8.52
N GLU A 9 -5.03 -6.34 -9.10
CA GLU A 9 -3.62 -6.40 -8.72
C GLU A 9 -2.83 -5.33 -9.48
N PRO A 10 -2.31 -4.29 -8.79
CA PRO A 10 -1.58 -3.23 -9.45
C PRO A 10 -0.14 -3.66 -9.77
N ASP A 11 0.55 -2.80 -10.52
CA ASP A 11 1.98 -2.93 -10.74
C ASP A 11 2.73 -2.96 -9.40
N LEU A 12 3.85 -3.67 -9.36
CA LEU A 12 4.72 -3.74 -8.18
C LEU A 12 5.12 -2.34 -7.67
N CYS A 13 5.39 -1.40 -8.58
CA CYS A 13 5.75 -0.02 -8.24
C CYS A 13 4.57 0.84 -7.75
N ARG A 14 3.35 0.33 -7.82
CA ARG A 14 2.11 0.99 -7.39
C ARG A 14 1.51 0.35 -6.13
N GLY A 15 2.29 -0.44 -5.40
CA GLY A 15 1.84 -1.10 -4.17
C GLY A 15 1.43 -2.56 -4.37
N GLY A 16 1.67 -3.14 -5.54
CA GLY A 16 1.38 -4.55 -5.80
C GLY A 16 2.12 -5.50 -4.85
N ARG A 17 1.59 -6.71 -4.71
CA ARG A 17 2.28 -7.80 -4.00
C ARG A 17 3.54 -8.20 -4.77
N ALA A 18 4.42 -8.98 -4.16
CA ALA A 18 5.61 -9.53 -4.81
C ALA A 18 5.25 -10.32 -6.08
N LEU A 19 4.06 -10.93 -6.10
CA LEU A 19 3.47 -11.53 -7.29
C LEU A 19 3.43 -10.58 -8.52
N SER A 20 3.25 -9.28 -8.31
CA SER A 20 3.16 -8.27 -9.37
C SER A 20 4.45 -8.08 -10.17
N ILE A 21 5.54 -8.80 -9.86
CA ILE A 21 6.70 -8.86 -10.76
C ILE A 21 6.33 -9.38 -12.16
N ILE A 22 5.23 -10.13 -12.29
CA ILE A 22 4.70 -10.55 -13.61
C ILE A 22 4.28 -9.36 -14.47
N PHE A 23 3.95 -8.21 -13.86
CA PHE A 23 3.61 -6.94 -14.51
C PHE A 23 4.78 -5.96 -14.61
N CYS A 24 5.96 -6.30 -14.08
CA CYS A 24 7.12 -5.41 -14.18
C CYS A 24 7.68 -5.29 -15.60
N CYS A 25 8.24 -4.11 -15.89
CA CYS A 25 9.03 -3.86 -17.10
C CYS A 25 10.43 -4.52 -17.00
N ASN A 26 11.23 -4.43 -18.07
CA ASN A 26 12.59 -4.97 -18.15
C ASN A 26 13.69 -3.95 -17.75
N LYS A 27 13.40 -3.05 -16.80
CA LYS A 27 14.38 -2.03 -16.37
C LYS A 27 15.39 -2.65 -15.38
N LYS A 28 16.61 -2.95 -15.85
CA LYS A 28 17.69 -3.56 -15.05
C LYS A 28 17.98 -2.83 -13.73
N ASN A 29 18.00 -1.49 -13.75
CA ASN A 29 18.32 -0.66 -12.59
C ASN A 29 17.09 -0.22 -11.77
N CYS A 30 16.00 -1.00 -11.78
CA CYS A 30 14.82 -0.70 -10.98
C CYS A 30 15.01 -1.14 -9.51
N PRO A 31 15.04 -0.22 -8.51
CA PRO A 31 15.30 -0.58 -7.12
C PRO A 31 14.20 -1.47 -6.52
N ILE A 32 12.94 -1.22 -6.88
CA ILE A 32 11.79 -2.00 -6.41
C ILE A 32 11.86 -3.44 -6.94
N LEU A 33 12.15 -3.60 -8.24
CA LEU A 33 12.34 -4.93 -8.83
C LEU A 33 13.52 -5.64 -8.18
N LYS A 34 14.67 -4.99 -8.06
CA LYS A 34 15.87 -5.56 -7.44
C LYS A 34 15.60 -6.05 -6.01
N HIS A 35 14.95 -5.22 -5.20
CA HIS A 35 14.59 -5.59 -3.83
C HIS A 35 13.63 -6.79 -3.79
N THR A 36 12.65 -6.83 -4.69
CA THR A 36 11.69 -7.94 -4.77
C THR A 36 12.35 -9.24 -5.22
N LEU A 37 13.25 -9.17 -6.20
CA LEU A 37 14.02 -10.33 -6.66
C LEU A 37 14.90 -10.87 -5.54
N ASN A 38 15.59 -10.00 -4.79
CA ASN A 38 16.36 -10.40 -3.61
C ASN A 38 15.47 -11.09 -2.57
N MET A 39 14.29 -10.53 -2.26
CA MET A 39 13.34 -11.13 -1.33
C MET A 39 12.88 -12.52 -1.79
N LEU A 40 12.74 -12.73 -3.10
CA LEU A 40 12.34 -14.00 -3.70
C LEU A 40 13.50 -14.96 -3.99
N ASN A 41 14.73 -14.61 -3.59
CA ASN A 41 15.96 -15.34 -3.94
C ASN A 41 16.13 -15.58 -5.45
N LEU A 42 15.79 -14.58 -6.26
CA LEU A 42 15.98 -14.58 -7.72
C LEU A 42 17.02 -13.55 -8.14
N THR A 43 17.73 -13.83 -9.22
CA THR A 43 18.56 -12.85 -9.93
C THR A 43 17.75 -12.12 -11.00
N TYR A 44 18.33 -11.05 -11.55
CA TYR A 44 17.75 -10.38 -12.71
C TYR A 44 17.70 -11.29 -13.95
N ASP A 45 18.68 -12.18 -14.11
CA ASP A 45 18.72 -13.11 -15.21
C ASP A 45 17.67 -14.21 -15.05
N ASP A 46 17.39 -14.66 -13.81
CA ASP A 46 16.27 -15.56 -13.53
C ASP A 46 14.93 -14.93 -13.90
N TYR A 47 14.76 -13.64 -13.63
CA TYR A 47 13.58 -12.87 -14.02
C TYR A 47 13.42 -12.77 -15.54
N LEU A 48 14.51 -12.53 -16.29
CA LEU A 48 14.47 -12.54 -17.75
C LEU A 48 14.17 -13.95 -18.29
N ALA A 49 14.82 -14.98 -17.73
CA ALA A 49 14.61 -16.38 -18.09
C ALA A 49 13.21 -16.89 -17.75
N LEU A 50 12.56 -16.33 -16.72
CA LEU A 50 11.16 -16.58 -16.38
C LEU A 50 10.23 -16.07 -17.47
N LYS A 51 10.48 -14.88 -18.00
CA LYS A 51 9.59 -14.21 -18.97
C LYS A 51 9.86 -14.59 -20.42
N LYS A 52 11.09 -15.00 -20.75
CA LYS A 52 11.53 -15.36 -22.11
C LYS A 52 10.61 -16.37 -22.83
N PRO A 53 10.11 -17.46 -22.19
CA PRO A 53 9.22 -18.41 -22.86
C PRO A 53 7.84 -17.83 -23.22
N PHE A 54 7.42 -16.78 -22.52
CA PHE A 54 6.11 -16.14 -22.70
C PHE A 54 6.18 -14.92 -23.63
N LYS A 55 7.33 -14.67 -24.24
CA LYS A 55 7.58 -13.51 -25.08
C LYS A 55 6.52 -13.39 -26.18
N LYS A 56 5.81 -12.27 -26.22
CA LYS A 56 4.74 -11.99 -27.19
C LYS A 56 4.92 -10.58 -27.71
N GLU A 57 5.64 -10.49 -28.83
CA GLU A 57 6.04 -9.22 -29.43
C GLU A 57 5.06 -8.76 -30.51
N VAL A 58 4.72 -7.47 -30.46
CA VAL A 58 3.89 -6.79 -31.45
C VAL A 58 4.51 -5.43 -31.76
N TYR A 59 4.45 -5.02 -33.02
CA TYR A 59 4.90 -3.70 -33.45
C TYR A 59 3.75 -2.68 -33.35
N VAL A 60 4.00 -1.59 -32.62
CA VAL A 60 3.12 -0.44 -32.48
C VAL A 60 3.94 0.81 -32.77
N ASN A 61 3.55 1.58 -33.79
CA ASN A 61 4.24 2.82 -34.20
C ASN A 61 5.76 2.63 -34.35
N SER A 62 6.16 1.58 -35.08
CA SER A 62 7.57 1.18 -35.29
C SER A 62 8.36 0.81 -34.03
N LYS A 63 7.70 0.69 -32.86
CA LYS A 63 8.28 0.20 -31.61
C LYS A 63 7.86 -1.24 -31.36
N LYS A 64 8.83 -2.07 -30.97
CA LYS A 64 8.61 -3.47 -30.61
C LYS A 64 8.19 -3.56 -29.14
N ILE A 65 7.00 -4.08 -28.88
CA ILE A 65 6.42 -4.19 -27.54
C ILE A 65 6.27 -5.66 -27.19
N ASP A 66 6.82 -6.09 -26.04
CA ASP A 66 6.67 -7.46 -25.52
C ASP A 66 5.69 -7.48 -24.36
N LEU A 67 4.56 -8.19 -24.51
CA LEU A 67 3.55 -8.29 -23.47
C LEU A 67 4.07 -8.97 -22.18
N ALA A 68 5.16 -9.74 -22.23
CA ALA A 68 5.73 -10.33 -21.02
C ALA A 68 6.16 -9.24 -20.01
N PHE A 69 6.56 -8.07 -20.51
CA PHE A 69 7.00 -6.91 -19.74
C PHE A 69 5.96 -5.78 -19.66
N SER A 70 4.71 -6.05 -20.06
CA SER A 70 3.60 -5.10 -19.96
C SER A 70 3.01 -5.00 -18.54
N ARG A 71 2.44 -3.83 -18.25
CA ARG A 71 1.85 -3.43 -16.96
C ARG A 71 0.48 -4.05 -16.71
N SER A 72 0.07 -4.09 -15.45
CA SER A 72 -1.26 -4.50 -14.98
C SER A 72 -2.40 -3.73 -15.66
N LEU A 73 -3.62 -4.25 -15.51
CA LEU A 73 -4.83 -3.58 -16.00
C LEU A 73 -5.18 -2.32 -15.19
N GLU A 74 -4.74 -2.26 -13.93
CA GLU A 74 -4.91 -1.10 -13.03
C GLU A 74 -4.11 0.13 -13.48
N THR A 75 -3.27 -0.02 -14.51
CA THR A 75 -2.48 1.06 -15.08
C THR A 75 -2.89 1.30 -16.52
N THR A 76 -3.30 2.55 -16.79
CA THR A 76 -3.52 3.06 -18.13
C THR A 76 -2.24 2.94 -18.94
N ASP A 77 -2.35 2.25 -20.07
CA ASP A 77 -1.24 1.95 -20.98
C ASP A 77 -1.82 1.78 -22.37
N ASP A 78 -1.87 2.90 -23.11
CA ASP A 78 -2.49 2.95 -24.45
C ASP A 78 -1.76 2.04 -25.44
N ILE A 79 -0.44 1.89 -25.28
CA ILE A 79 0.37 1.01 -26.12
C ILE A 79 -0.01 -0.45 -25.87
N LYS A 80 -0.12 -0.89 -24.60
CA LYS A 80 -0.64 -2.22 -24.26
C LYS A 80 -2.02 -2.44 -24.86
N ASN A 81 -2.92 -1.47 -24.73
CA ASN A 81 -4.29 -1.57 -25.24
C ASN A 81 -4.31 -1.71 -26.78
N GLU A 82 -3.46 -0.98 -27.51
CA GLU A 82 -3.30 -1.14 -28.95
C GLU A 82 -2.76 -2.53 -29.31
N VAL A 83 -1.76 -3.03 -28.56
CA VAL A 83 -1.24 -4.39 -28.76
C VAL A 83 -2.32 -5.44 -28.57
N LEU A 84 -3.12 -5.34 -27.49
CA LEU A 84 -4.21 -6.29 -27.23
C LEU A 84 -5.25 -6.26 -28.37
N LYS A 85 -5.60 -5.06 -28.84
CA LYS A 85 -6.51 -4.90 -29.99
C LYS A 85 -5.96 -5.54 -31.26
N LYS A 86 -4.67 -5.34 -31.58
CA LYS A 86 -4.02 -5.97 -32.75
C LYS A 86 -3.97 -7.50 -32.67
N LEU A 87 -3.86 -8.04 -31.45
CA LEU A 87 -3.89 -9.49 -31.22
C LEU A 87 -5.32 -10.07 -31.18
N GLY A 88 -6.36 -9.23 -31.19
CA GLY A 88 -7.73 -9.68 -30.94
C GLY A 88 -7.93 -10.20 -29.52
N TRP A 89 -7.08 -9.80 -28.58
CA TRP A 89 -7.12 -10.28 -27.19
C TRP A 89 -8.09 -9.45 -26.37
N SER A 90 -8.97 -10.15 -25.65
CA SER A 90 -9.77 -9.56 -24.58
C SER A 90 -8.91 -9.31 -23.33
N VAL A 91 -9.49 -8.58 -22.37
CA VAL A 91 -8.94 -8.46 -21.02
C VAL A 91 -8.72 -9.84 -20.38
N THR A 92 -9.64 -10.78 -20.62
CA THR A 92 -9.55 -12.15 -20.12
C THR A 92 -8.35 -12.88 -20.69
N ASP A 93 -8.11 -12.77 -22.01
CA ASP A 93 -6.95 -13.42 -22.66
C ASP A 93 -5.64 -12.89 -22.10
N TYR A 94 -5.56 -11.58 -21.85
CA TYR A 94 -4.40 -10.96 -21.23
C TYR A 94 -4.15 -11.47 -19.80
N LEU A 95 -5.19 -11.62 -18.99
CA LEU A 95 -5.07 -12.15 -17.63
C LEU A 95 -4.72 -13.63 -17.62
N ILE A 96 -5.29 -14.43 -18.53
CA ILE A 96 -4.90 -15.84 -18.71
C ILE A 96 -3.43 -15.92 -19.07
N TYR A 97 -2.98 -15.12 -20.03
CA TYR A 97 -1.57 -15.04 -20.42
C TYR A 97 -0.65 -14.68 -19.25
N LYS A 98 -0.98 -13.64 -18.47
CA LYS A 98 -0.20 -13.25 -17.28
C LYS A 98 -0.24 -14.29 -16.17
N ASN A 99 -1.35 -15.02 -16.04
CA ASN A 99 -1.48 -16.13 -15.12
C ASN A 99 -0.54 -17.30 -15.46
N GLU A 100 -0.24 -17.55 -16.73
CA GLU A 100 0.77 -18.56 -17.09
C GLU A 100 2.17 -18.15 -16.64
N ILE A 101 2.52 -16.86 -16.74
CA ILE A 101 3.79 -16.33 -16.18
C ILE A 101 3.80 -16.48 -14.65
N ARG A 102 2.67 -16.21 -13.98
CA ARG A 102 2.53 -16.43 -12.54
C ARG A 102 2.77 -17.90 -12.17
N LYS A 103 2.12 -18.84 -12.85
CA LYS A 103 2.31 -20.28 -12.58
C LYS A 103 3.77 -20.70 -12.76
N ALA A 104 4.47 -20.12 -13.73
CA ALA A 104 5.90 -20.36 -13.91
C ALA A 104 6.74 -19.75 -12.78
N LEU A 105 6.35 -18.60 -12.23
CA LEU A 105 6.98 -17.97 -11.07
C LEU A 105 6.80 -18.80 -9.81
N GLU A 106 5.57 -19.24 -9.52
CA GLU A 106 5.21 -20.06 -8.36
C GLU A 106 6.03 -21.35 -8.26
N LYS A 107 6.52 -21.88 -9.39
CA LYS A 107 7.41 -23.06 -9.42
C LYS A 107 8.85 -22.77 -9.01
N ARG A 108 9.25 -21.49 -8.92
CA ARG A 108 10.64 -21.06 -8.67
C ARG A 108 10.84 -20.39 -7.32
N VAL A 109 9.76 -20.02 -6.62
CA VAL A 109 9.83 -19.22 -5.40
C VAL A 109 8.84 -19.74 -4.37
N ASP A 110 9.08 -19.43 -3.09
CA ASP A 110 8.14 -19.73 -2.01
C ASP A 110 6.81 -18.97 -2.21
N PRO A 111 5.67 -19.67 -2.36
CA PRO A 111 4.36 -19.06 -2.51
C PRO A 111 3.97 -18.09 -1.37
N ASN A 112 4.50 -18.29 -0.16
CA ASN A 112 4.22 -17.40 0.98
C ASN A 112 4.80 -16.00 0.77
N LEU A 113 5.94 -15.91 0.06
CA LEU A 113 6.57 -14.62 -0.23
C LEU A 113 5.82 -13.84 -1.32
N LEU A 114 5.12 -14.53 -2.22
CA LEU A 114 4.38 -13.90 -3.31
C LEU A 114 3.27 -12.96 -2.83
N ASN A 115 2.72 -13.21 -1.63
CA ASN A 115 1.66 -12.39 -1.04
C ASN A 115 2.17 -11.15 -0.29
N LYS A 116 3.49 -11.03 -0.04
CA LYS A 116 4.05 -9.88 0.65
C LYS A 116 3.98 -8.62 -0.22
N ARG A 117 3.66 -7.47 0.37
CA ARG A 117 3.75 -6.18 -0.31
C ARG A 117 5.16 -5.62 -0.16
N VAL A 118 5.74 -5.20 -1.29
CA VAL A 118 7.07 -4.58 -1.33
C VAL A 118 6.98 -3.07 -1.12
N ILE A 119 5.87 -2.48 -1.60
CA ILE A 119 5.55 -1.08 -1.41
C ILE A 119 4.27 -1.01 -0.58
N GLY A 120 4.36 -0.31 0.54
CA GLY A 120 3.27 -0.05 1.46
C GLY A 120 2.63 1.32 1.26
N THR A 121 1.45 1.47 1.84
CA THR A 121 0.80 2.78 2.03
C THR A 121 1.03 3.20 3.47
N PHE A 122 1.43 4.46 3.66
CA PHE A 122 1.77 5.05 4.95
C PHE A 122 0.97 6.33 5.16
N SER A 123 0.68 6.64 6.42
CA SER A 123 0.36 8.00 6.84
C SER A 123 1.64 8.64 7.38
N ALA A 124 1.94 9.85 6.93
CA ALA A 124 3.13 10.58 7.31
C ALA A 124 2.73 11.95 7.86
N VAL A 125 3.50 12.43 8.84
CA VAL A 125 3.46 13.81 9.30
C VAL A 125 4.78 14.45 8.88
N LEU A 126 4.71 15.49 8.07
CA LEU A 126 5.86 16.22 7.55
C LEU A 126 5.99 17.53 8.30
N VAL A 127 7.19 17.87 8.74
CA VAL A 127 7.48 19.16 9.35
C VAL A 127 8.45 19.88 8.44
N ASP A 128 8.05 21.04 7.92
CA ASP A 128 8.94 21.91 7.18
C ASP A 128 9.97 22.50 8.16
N GLY A 129 11.25 22.26 7.88
CA GLY A 129 12.35 22.69 8.73
C GLY A 129 12.51 24.22 8.77
N GLU A 130 12.11 24.91 7.71
CA GLU A 130 12.24 26.36 7.56
C GLU A 130 11.01 27.06 8.14
N THR A 131 9.82 26.71 7.66
CA THR A 131 8.57 27.41 8.05
C THR A 131 7.95 26.89 9.35
N LYS A 132 8.43 25.73 9.84
CA LYS A 132 7.82 24.99 10.96
C LYS A 132 6.37 24.55 10.72
N GLN A 133 5.87 24.67 9.48
CA GLN A 133 4.55 24.16 9.14
C GLN A 133 4.55 22.64 9.18
N VAL A 134 3.41 22.09 9.60
CA VAL A 134 3.22 20.65 9.62
C VAL A 134 2.19 20.27 8.59
N TYR A 135 2.40 19.13 7.94
CA TYR A 135 1.52 18.60 6.92
C TYR A 135 1.18 17.15 7.27
N ASN A 136 -0.09 16.80 7.12
CA ASN A 136 -0.49 15.41 7.06
C ASN A 136 -0.36 14.94 5.61
N ALA A 137 0.20 13.76 5.41
CA ALA A 137 0.33 13.19 4.08
C ALA A 137 -0.01 11.70 4.06
N THR A 138 -0.56 11.26 2.93
CA THR A 138 -0.54 9.84 2.58
C THR A 138 0.64 9.60 1.66
N ALA A 139 1.38 8.53 1.92
CA ALA A 139 2.59 8.19 1.18
C ALA A 139 2.52 6.76 0.68
N LEU A 140 3.13 6.52 -0.47
CA LEU A 140 3.35 5.20 -1.03
C LEU A 140 4.86 4.97 -1.14
N GLY A 141 5.37 3.94 -0.49
CA GLY A 141 6.82 3.80 -0.36
C GLY A 141 7.27 2.49 0.23
N SER A 142 8.56 2.40 0.52
CA SER A 142 9.16 1.30 1.25
C SER A 142 10.20 1.86 2.20
N ILE A 143 10.05 1.52 3.48
CA ILE A 143 11.01 1.90 4.53
C ILE A 143 12.36 1.27 4.23
N ASP A 144 12.39 0.00 3.83
CA ASP A 144 13.62 -0.74 3.50
C ASP A 144 14.38 -0.10 2.33
N LEU A 145 13.65 0.37 1.32
CA LEU A 145 14.22 1.06 0.17
C LEU A 145 14.42 2.56 0.40
N LYS A 146 14.07 3.07 1.59
CA LYS A 146 14.21 4.47 2.01
C LYS A 146 13.64 5.49 1.00
N PHE A 147 12.49 5.17 0.40
CA PHE A 147 11.80 6.10 -0.47
C PHE A 147 10.30 6.14 -0.15
N MET A 148 9.73 7.33 -0.27
CA MET A 148 8.31 7.60 -0.08
C MET A 148 7.87 8.59 -1.17
N ILE A 149 6.76 8.28 -1.83
CA ILE A 149 6.09 9.18 -2.77
C ILE A 149 4.86 9.69 -2.04
N LEU A 150 4.81 11.00 -1.78
CA LEU A 150 3.63 11.64 -1.22
C LEU A 150 2.52 11.64 -2.28
N LYS A 151 1.32 11.19 -1.91
CA LYS A 151 0.14 11.18 -2.79
C LYS A 151 -0.73 12.38 -2.52
N GLU A 152 -1.05 12.59 -1.26
CA GLU A 152 -1.87 13.70 -0.79
C GLU A 152 -1.09 14.36 0.33
N VAL A 153 -1.03 15.69 0.30
CA VAL A 153 -0.43 16.51 1.33
C VAL A 153 -1.46 17.56 1.69
N SER A 154 -1.87 17.59 2.94
CA SER A 154 -2.74 18.63 3.48
C SER A 154 -2.00 19.37 4.59
N PRO A 155 -2.02 20.71 4.59
CA PRO A 155 -1.49 21.47 5.70
C PRO A 155 -2.25 21.06 6.97
N GLN A 156 -1.49 20.68 7.99
CA GLN A 156 -2.00 20.61 9.34
C GLN A 156 -2.02 22.06 9.82
N LEU A 157 -3.22 22.64 9.92
CA LEU A 157 -3.41 23.95 10.54
C LEU A 157 -2.83 23.90 11.96
N LEU A 158 -1.60 24.36 12.11
CA LEU A 158 -0.96 24.59 13.39
C LEU A 158 -0.94 26.09 13.61
N SER A 159 -1.94 26.57 14.33
CA SER A 159 -1.73 27.71 15.19
C SER A 159 -2.20 27.32 16.60
N LYS A 160 -1.31 27.51 17.59
CA LYS A 160 -1.63 27.40 19.02
C LYS A 160 -2.54 28.54 19.50
N GLN A 161 -2.94 29.44 18.60
CA GLN A 161 -3.75 30.64 18.91
C GLN A 161 -5.19 30.54 18.41
N GLU A 162 -5.51 29.64 17.46
CA GLU A 162 -6.90 29.36 17.05
C GLU A 162 -7.53 28.23 17.88
N ALA A 163 -6.93 27.88 19.02
CA ALA A 163 -7.50 26.95 20.00
C ALA A 163 -8.74 27.51 20.73
N ASP A 164 -9.13 28.75 20.45
CA ASP A 164 -10.23 29.45 21.14
C ASP A 164 -11.46 29.77 20.27
N GLU A 165 -11.51 29.39 18.98
CA GLU A 165 -12.74 29.57 18.17
C GLU A 165 -13.35 28.25 17.67
N GLU A 166 -14.32 27.79 18.45
CA GLU A 166 -15.50 26.97 18.15
C GLU A 166 -15.55 26.15 16.84
N GLY A 167 -15.67 24.83 17.00
CA GLY A 167 -16.80 24.13 16.38
C GLY A 167 -16.57 23.34 15.09
N ARG A 168 -15.34 23.07 14.63
CA ARG A 168 -15.16 22.20 13.46
C ARG A 168 -15.15 20.72 13.84
N GLU A 169 -16.29 20.04 13.65
CA GLU A 169 -16.39 18.59 13.74
C GLU A 169 -15.61 17.92 12.59
N VAL A 170 -14.63 17.07 12.92
CA VAL A 170 -13.84 16.30 11.95
C VAL A 170 -14.27 14.83 12.02
N PHE A 171 -14.64 14.25 10.87
CA PHE A 171 -14.99 12.83 10.74
C PHE A 171 -13.77 12.00 10.34
N VAL A 172 -13.50 10.92 11.08
CA VAL A 172 -12.38 10.01 10.82
C VAL A 172 -12.91 8.60 10.62
N GLY A 173 -12.64 8.00 9.45
CA GLY A 173 -12.95 6.61 9.17
C GLY A 173 -11.90 5.67 9.77
N ILE A 174 -12.33 4.68 10.56
CA ILE A 174 -11.46 3.68 11.16
C ILE A 174 -11.90 2.26 10.79
N ARG A 175 -10.95 1.33 10.70
CA ARG A 175 -11.23 -0.10 10.65
C ARG A 175 -11.05 -0.68 12.04
N MET A 176 -12.08 -1.35 12.56
CA MET A 176 -12.07 -1.93 13.89
C MET A 176 -12.62 -3.37 13.90
N PRO A 177 -12.21 -4.21 14.86
CA PRO A 177 -12.79 -5.53 15.02
C PRO A 177 -14.30 -5.46 15.28
N LYS A 178 -15.07 -6.33 14.63
CA LYS A 178 -16.55 -6.36 14.74
C LYS A 178 -17.03 -6.47 16.20
N ARG A 179 -16.36 -7.31 16.99
CA ARG A 179 -16.66 -7.48 18.42
C ARG A 179 -16.59 -6.17 19.21
N LEU A 180 -15.57 -5.36 18.96
CA LEU A 180 -15.39 -4.08 19.66
C LEU A 180 -16.48 -3.08 19.26
N LEU A 181 -16.88 -3.06 17.98
CA LEU A 181 -17.99 -2.24 17.51
C LEU A 181 -19.32 -2.65 18.18
N GLU A 182 -19.58 -3.96 18.27
CA GLU A 182 -20.76 -4.50 18.95
C GLU A 182 -20.78 -4.16 20.46
N GLU A 183 -19.63 -4.17 21.13
CA GLU A 183 -19.51 -3.75 22.53
C GLU A 183 -19.79 -2.26 22.71
N MET A 184 -19.26 -1.41 21.82
CA MET A 184 -19.57 0.03 21.81
C MET A 184 -21.06 0.28 21.60
N ASP A 185 -21.70 -0.47 20.70
CA ASP A 185 -23.14 -0.39 20.46
C ASP A 185 -23.95 -0.70 21.71
N ARG A 186 -23.62 -1.79 22.40
CA ARG A 186 -24.30 -2.16 23.64
C ARG A 186 -24.23 -1.06 24.69
N LEU A 187 -23.09 -0.37 24.80
CA LEU A 187 -22.90 0.71 25.75
C LEU A 187 -23.73 1.95 25.42
N VAL A 188 -23.87 2.28 24.13
CA VAL A 188 -24.76 3.35 23.67
C VAL A 188 -26.23 2.98 23.90
N THR A 189 -26.65 1.76 23.53
CA THR A 189 -28.03 1.30 23.74
C THR A 189 -28.45 1.27 25.21
N ARG A 190 -27.51 0.98 26.12
CA ARG A 190 -27.74 1.01 27.57
C ARG A 190 -27.76 2.44 28.16
N GLY A 191 -27.51 3.46 27.35
CA GLY A 191 -27.47 4.86 27.79
C GLY A 191 -26.25 5.22 28.63
N VAL A 192 -25.22 4.36 28.66
CA VAL A 192 -23.97 4.63 29.40
C VAL A 192 -23.18 5.76 28.72
N PHE A 193 -23.26 5.82 27.39
CA PHE A 193 -22.66 6.87 26.59
C PHE A 193 -23.63 7.39 25.54
N PRO A 194 -23.58 8.68 25.18
CA PRO A 194 -24.48 9.29 24.21
C PRO A 194 -24.21 8.86 22.76
N SER A 195 -22.98 8.45 22.42
CA SER A 195 -22.64 7.98 21.07
C SER A 195 -21.36 7.14 21.05
N ARG A 196 -21.15 6.41 19.95
CA ARG A 196 -19.87 5.71 19.67
C ARG A 196 -18.68 6.68 19.66
N SER A 197 -18.89 7.88 19.11
CA SER A 197 -17.87 8.93 19.06
C SER A 197 -17.48 9.39 20.47
N ASP A 198 -18.42 9.46 21.39
CA ASP A 198 -18.15 9.81 22.78
C ASP A 198 -17.30 8.75 23.47
N ILE A 199 -17.63 7.46 23.29
CA ILE A 199 -16.82 6.33 23.79
C ILE A 199 -15.38 6.43 23.26
N ALA A 200 -15.21 6.68 21.95
CA ALA A 200 -13.89 6.81 21.34
C ALA A 200 -13.10 7.99 21.91
N ARG A 201 -13.74 9.17 22.06
CA ARG A 201 -13.11 10.35 22.65
C ARG A 201 -12.66 10.08 24.08
N GLN A 202 -13.54 9.53 24.92
CA GLN A 202 -13.20 9.21 26.31
C GLN A 202 -12.08 8.18 26.42
N GLY A 203 -12.08 7.14 25.58
CA GLY A 203 -11.01 6.16 25.51
C GLY A 203 -9.66 6.76 25.13
N ILE A 204 -9.64 7.64 24.11
CA ILE A 204 -8.42 8.37 23.71
C ILE A 204 -7.95 9.28 24.83
N THR A 205 -8.85 10.04 25.47
CA THR A 205 -8.51 10.92 26.60
C THR A 205 -7.91 10.13 27.76
N LEU A 206 -8.49 8.98 28.11
CA LEU A 206 -7.97 8.11 29.16
C LEU A 206 -6.57 7.60 28.81
N PHE A 207 -6.38 7.09 27.59
CA PHE A 207 -5.10 6.61 27.11
C PHE A 207 -4.02 7.70 27.15
N LEU A 208 -4.34 8.92 26.71
CA LEU A 208 -3.41 10.05 26.74
C LEU A 208 -3.05 10.47 28.18
N ARG A 209 -4.02 10.46 29.10
CA ARG A 209 -3.79 10.71 30.53
C ARG A 209 -2.86 9.66 31.13
N LEU A 210 -3.16 8.38 30.90
CA LEU A 210 -2.34 7.26 31.39
C LEU A 210 -0.91 7.34 30.86
N ASN A 211 -0.72 7.62 29.57
CA ASN A 211 0.62 7.78 28.99
C ASN A 211 1.39 8.96 29.58
N ARG A 212 0.71 10.07 29.89
CA ARG A 212 1.34 11.23 30.53
C ARG A 212 1.79 10.89 31.95
N ILE A 213 0.96 10.16 32.70
CA ILE A 213 1.28 9.66 34.04
C ILE A 213 2.46 8.69 33.97
N MET A 214 2.40 7.70 33.07
CA MET A 214 3.48 6.74 32.84
C MET A 214 4.80 7.45 32.54
N LYS A 215 4.84 8.39 31.58
CA LYS A 215 6.04 9.17 31.26
C LYS A 215 6.59 9.95 32.45
N LYS A 216 5.72 10.41 33.36
CA LYS A 216 6.13 11.10 34.59
C LYS A 216 6.75 10.11 35.59
N LEU A 217 6.10 8.98 35.83
CA LEU A 217 6.60 7.92 36.72
C LEU A 217 7.92 7.31 36.24
N THR A 218 8.08 7.10 34.93
CA THR A 218 9.35 6.62 34.35
C THR A 218 10.48 7.63 34.53
N LYS A 219 10.18 8.94 34.48
CA LYS A 219 11.16 10.00 34.77
C LYS A 219 11.52 10.11 36.25
N GLU A 220 10.59 9.74 37.13
CA GLU A 220 10.76 9.75 38.58
C GLU A 220 11.36 8.43 39.12
N GLY A 221 11.77 7.51 38.23
CA GLY A 221 12.45 6.26 38.61
C GLY A 221 11.54 5.19 39.24
N ILE A 222 10.22 5.37 39.19
CA ILE A 222 9.24 4.45 39.77
C ILE A 222 8.83 3.45 38.70
N SER A 223 9.26 2.18 38.83
CA SER A 223 8.76 1.09 38.00
C SER A 223 7.42 0.59 38.54
N LEU A 224 6.37 0.68 37.73
CA LEU A 224 5.12 -0.04 38.02
C LEU A 224 5.26 -1.51 37.60
N PRO A 225 4.72 -2.47 38.37
CA PRO A 225 4.75 -3.87 38.01
C PRO A 225 3.72 -4.10 36.91
N PHE A 226 4.21 -4.30 35.68
CA PHE A 226 3.46 -4.95 34.61
C PHE A 226 4.39 -5.94 33.92
#